data_AF-A0A388LDZ4-F1
#
_entry.id   AF-A0A388LDZ4-F1
#
_cell.length_a   1.000
_cell.length_b   1.000
_cell.length_c   1.000
_cell.angle_alpha   90.00
_cell.angle_beta   90.00
_cell.angle_gamma   90.00
#
_symmetry.space_group_name_H-M   'P 1'
#
loop_
_entity.id
_entity.type
_entity.pdbx_description
1 polymer ?
#
loop_
_entity_poly.entity_id
_entity_poly.type
_entity_poly.pdbx_seq_one_letter_code
_entity_poly.pdbx_strand_id
1 'polypeptide(L)'
;MAGQYPPSQSCYNCGSPSHFLREYPHRSFGRGHATGANTTPLALPAPAGEVPNMGSFSRGYASRSGFNSNPSFGRPSFWRLNQEKLDRCYAKTVADEEREAKRREEEQRQKTLKEEEERKEGWRKERERLEAEINARLDKRMEEKNCPRLKEKSEECSLREELDKMKKENDRLRRLVTSGDGVTDDDKEINVVASRLVLRTARASPKPRWTDNIRKADKWKQEYARMKEMHRGASLEAEVLKEKCAVAEGEVVKLKEQLNKAPAAGTGQRGEGGGTNLKTRLDAVAVRSTRKGLKATPRQDLGDGGAVSGGVNERFQYVEAQKKDLHNYKKSGLEMLCREAGLKPRAIELMIQDLAEHRVDKAFGSNSNEGKEADKEILVHEVSEDSPPIAETSESGEGCSTEL
;
A
#
# COMPACT_ATOMS: atom_id res chain seq x y z
N MET A 1 -29.93 -49.80 -15.72
CA MET A 1 -30.20 -48.67 -16.63
C MET A 1 -29.28 -48.79 -17.83
N ALA A 2 -29.85 -48.96 -19.03
CA ALA A 2 -29.10 -49.14 -20.27
C ALA A 2 -28.51 -47.78 -20.70
N GLY A 3 -27.17 -47.69 -20.71
CA GLY A 3 -26.47 -46.48 -21.14
C GLY A 3 -26.52 -46.33 -22.66
N GLN A 4 -27.27 -45.33 -23.13
CA GLN A 4 -27.27 -44.90 -24.53
C GLN A 4 -25.92 -44.23 -24.84
N TYR A 5 -25.09 -44.90 -25.64
CA TYR A 5 -23.89 -44.30 -26.23
C TYR A 5 -24.29 -43.22 -27.25
N PRO A 6 -23.63 -42.04 -27.25
CA PRO A 6 -23.91 -41.02 -28.25
C PRO A 6 -23.53 -41.54 -29.65
N PRO A 7 -24.29 -41.17 -30.70
CA PRO A 7 -24.05 -41.65 -32.06
C PRO A 7 -22.65 -41.25 -32.53
N SER A 8 -21.86 -42.25 -32.90
CA SER A 8 -20.49 -42.11 -33.39
C SER A 8 -20.48 -41.19 -34.63
N GLN A 9 -19.88 -40.01 -34.48
CA GLN A 9 -19.71 -39.04 -35.57
C GLN A 9 -18.61 -39.51 -36.53
N SER A 10 -18.98 -40.36 -37.49
CA SER A 10 -18.14 -40.66 -38.64
C SER A 10 -18.14 -39.50 -39.64
N CYS A 11 -17.04 -39.34 -40.39
CA CYS A 11 -16.96 -38.37 -41.49
C CYS A 11 -18.11 -38.60 -42.49
N TYR A 12 -18.97 -37.60 -42.69
CA TYR A 12 -20.16 -37.71 -43.56
C TYR A 12 -19.82 -38.08 -45.02
N ASN A 13 -18.60 -37.80 -45.49
CA ASN A 13 -18.19 -38.08 -46.86
C ASN A 13 -17.64 -39.50 -47.10
N CYS A 14 -17.15 -40.20 -46.06
CA CYS A 14 -16.56 -41.53 -46.26
C CYS A 14 -16.92 -42.58 -45.18
N GLY A 15 -17.68 -42.21 -44.16
CA GLY A 15 -18.08 -43.11 -43.07
C GLY A 15 -16.95 -43.50 -42.11
N SER A 16 -15.73 -42.97 -42.27
CA SER A 16 -14.63 -43.30 -41.35
C SER A 16 -14.75 -42.54 -40.02
N PRO A 17 -14.62 -43.21 -38.86
CA PRO A 17 -14.58 -42.56 -37.55
C PRO A 17 -13.23 -41.90 -37.23
N SER A 18 -12.22 -42.08 -38.10
CA SER A 18 -10.83 -41.67 -37.83
C SER A 18 -10.51 -40.21 -38.10
N HIS A 19 -11.42 -39.44 -38.73
CA HIS A 19 -11.17 -38.04 -39.04
C HIS A 19 -12.45 -37.22 -39.10
N PHE A 20 -12.36 -35.99 -38.61
CA PHE A 20 -13.41 -35.00 -38.77
C PHE A 20 -13.18 -34.19 -40.05
N LEU A 21 -14.26 -33.72 -40.67
CA LEU A 21 -14.41 -33.08 -42.01
C LEU A 21 -13.32 -32.08 -42.50
N ARG A 22 -12.38 -31.66 -41.66
CA ARG A 22 -11.33 -30.69 -42.00
C ARG A 22 -9.99 -31.29 -42.39
N GLU A 23 -9.75 -32.57 -42.11
CA GLU A 23 -8.44 -33.22 -42.34
C GLU A 23 -8.46 -34.19 -43.52
N TYR A 24 -9.30 -33.95 -44.53
CA TYR A 24 -9.33 -34.79 -45.73
C TYR A 24 -8.08 -34.49 -46.60
N PRO A 25 -7.10 -35.41 -46.75
CA PRO A 25 -5.78 -35.10 -47.33
C PRO A 25 -5.76 -35.00 -48.87
N HIS A 26 -6.90 -34.84 -49.53
CA HIS A 26 -7.01 -34.78 -50.98
C HIS A 26 -7.68 -33.49 -51.48
N ARG A 27 -7.07 -32.34 -51.17
CA ARG A 27 -7.29 -31.10 -51.95
C ARG A 27 -5.98 -30.57 -52.51
N SER A 28 -5.29 -31.44 -53.24
CA SER A 28 -4.26 -31.02 -54.18
C SER A 28 -4.84 -31.23 -55.57
N PHE A 29 -4.89 -30.14 -56.35
CA PHE A 29 -5.22 -30.08 -57.77
C PHE A 29 -6.72 -30.12 -58.14
N GLY A 30 -7.28 -28.94 -58.40
CA GLY A 30 -8.43 -28.84 -59.30
C GLY A 30 -9.38 -27.66 -59.06
N ARG A 31 -9.20 -26.61 -59.89
CA ARG A 31 -10.19 -25.61 -60.33
C ARG A 31 -10.81 -24.68 -59.28
N GLY A 32 -10.64 -23.37 -59.55
CA GLY A 32 -11.39 -22.31 -58.90
C GLY A 32 -12.90 -22.48 -59.05
N HIS A 33 -13.62 -22.12 -57.99
CA HIS A 33 -15.06 -21.91 -58.02
C HIS A 33 -15.37 -20.56 -57.40
N ALA A 34 -15.86 -19.69 -58.28
CA ALA A 34 -16.90 -18.69 -58.07
C ALA A 34 -16.98 -18.00 -56.71
N THR A 35 -16.69 -16.70 -56.75
CA THR A 35 -17.35 -15.65 -55.98
C THR A 35 -18.87 -15.86 -55.94
N GLY A 36 -19.35 -16.50 -54.86
CA GLY A 36 -20.76 -16.49 -54.46
C GLY A 36 -21.01 -15.28 -53.57
N ALA A 37 -21.22 -14.12 -54.20
CA ALA A 37 -21.83 -12.97 -53.57
C ALA A 37 -23.28 -13.33 -53.20
N ASN A 38 -23.58 -13.37 -51.91
CA ASN A 38 -24.93 -13.24 -51.37
C ASN A 38 -24.86 -12.42 -50.09
N THR A 39 -24.67 -11.10 -50.26
CA THR A 39 -24.99 -10.12 -49.22
C THR A 39 -26.42 -9.66 -49.45
N THR A 40 -27.32 -10.13 -48.61
CA THR A 40 -28.65 -9.54 -48.39
C THR A 40 -28.46 -8.13 -47.83
N PRO A 41 -28.92 -7.05 -48.47
CA PRO A 41 -28.88 -5.73 -47.85
C PRO A 41 -30.06 -5.59 -46.89
N LEU A 42 -29.79 -5.64 -45.58
CA LEU A 42 -30.73 -5.15 -44.57
C LEU A 42 -30.69 -3.61 -44.61
N ALA A 43 -31.77 -3.01 -45.11
CA ALA A 43 -31.97 -1.58 -45.08
C ALA A 43 -32.11 -1.09 -43.63
N LEU A 44 -31.36 -0.05 -43.26
CA LEU A 44 -31.63 0.79 -42.10
C LEU A 44 -31.79 2.25 -42.57
N PRO A 45 -32.71 3.02 -41.96
CA PRO A 45 -33.06 4.35 -42.42
C PRO A 45 -32.00 5.39 -42.04
N ALA A 46 -31.85 6.38 -42.92
CA ALA A 46 -30.96 7.52 -42.79
C ALA A 46 -31.37 8.44 -41.62
N PRO A 47 -30.40 8.96 -40.84
CA PRO A 47 -30.61 10.21 -40.10
C PRO A 47 -30.37 11.41 -41.03
N ALA A 48 -31.38 12.27 -41.13
CA ALA A 48 -31.25 13.63 -41.62
C ALA A 48 -30.34 14.41 -40.66
N GLY A 49 -29.28 15.03 -41.20
CA GLY A 49 -28.36 15.86 -40.44
C GLY A 49 -27.64 16.81 -41.40
N GLU A 50 -28.02 18.08 -41.31
CA GLU A 50 -27.56 19.20 -42.11
C GLU A 50 -26.03 19.37 -42.06
N VAL A 51 -25.41 19.54 -43.24
CA VAL A 51 -24.00 19.94 -43.36
C VAL A 51 -23.91 21.46 -43.51
N PRO A 52 -23.10 22.16 -42.70
CA PRO A 52 -22.84 23.57 -42.90
C PRO A 52 -21.90 23.77 -44.09
N ASN A 53 -22.36 24.63 -44.99
CA ASN A 53 -21.66 25.25 -46.10
C ASN A 53 -20.34 25.91 -45.63
N MET A 54 -19.18 25.35 -45.99
CA MET A 54 -17.89 26.04 -45.88
C MET A 54 -17.40 26.52 -47.24
N GLY A 55 -17.62 27.80 -47.48
CA GLY A 55 -16.62 28.77 -47.94
C GLY A 55 -15.64 28.31 -49.02
N SER A 56 -16.07 28.47 -50.28
CA SER A 56 -15.21 28.52 -51.44
C SER A 56 -14.34 29.79 -51.36
N PHE A 57 -13.06 29.64 -51.00
CA PHE A 57 -12.06 30.71 -51.14
C PHE A 57 -11.28 30.52 -52.43
N SER A 58 -11.64 31.35 -53.41
CA SER A 58 -10.86 31.65 -54.61
C SER A 58 -9.58 32.40 -54.22
N ARG A 59 -8.41 31.91 -54.63
CA ARG A 59 -7.17 32.71 -54.69
C ARG A 59 -6.44 32.45 -56.00
N GLY A 60 -6.57 33.44 -56.89
CA GLY A 60 -5.43 34.22 -57.36
C GLY A 60 -4.39 33.48 -58.20
N TYR A 61 -4.59 33.57 -59.51
CA TYR A 61 -3.57 33.38 -60.54
C TYR A 61 -2.35 34.26 -60.26
N ALA A 62 -1.16 33.67 -60.20
CA ALA A 62 0.09 34.35 -60.46
C ALA A 62 1.00 33.41 -61.26
N SER A 63 1.02 33.63 -62.57
CA SER A 63 1.97 33.06 -63.50
C SER A 63 3.40 33.36 -63.07
N ARG A 64 4.22 32.32 -62.89
CA ARG A 64 5.66 32.44 -63.04
C ARG A 64 6.17 31.30 -63.89
N SER A 65 6.41 31.64 -65.15
CA SER A 65 7.11 30.85 -66.15
C SER A 65 8.54 30.61 -65.68
N GLY A 66 8.90 29.36 -65.52
CA GLY A 66 10.24 28.89 -65.21
C GLY A 66 10.37 27.47 -65.72
N PHE A 67 11.02 27.32 -66.87
CA PHE A 67 11.38 26.04 -67.47
C PHE A 67 12.06 25.14 -66.44
N ASN A 68 11.37 24.09 -66.00
CA ASN A 68 12.00 23.00 -65.29
C ASN A 68 11.44 21.69 -65.83
N SER A 69 12.36 20.92 -66.41
CA SER A 69 12.30 19.52 -66.82
C SER A 69 11.10 18.78 -66.25
N ASN A 70 10.06 18.65 -67.07
CA ASN A 70 8.79 18.00 -66.76
C ASN A 70 9.05 16.51 -66.48
N PRO A 71 9.08 16.04 -65.21
CA PRO A 71 9.06 14.62 -64.95
C PRO A 71 7.65 14.18 -65.29
N SER A 72 7.50 13.26 -66.24
CA SER A 72 6.23 12.60 -66.53
C SER A 72 5.53 12.28 -65.21
N PHE A 73 4.50 13.07 -64.86
CA PHE A 73 3.62 12.86 -63.72
C PHE A 73 2.75 11.64 -64.06
N GLY A 74 3.37 10.47 -64.00
CA GLY A 74 2.71 9.19 -64.11
C GLY A 74 1.63 9.16 -63.05
N ARG A 75 0.38 9.06 -63.49
CA ARG A 75 -0.77 8.85 -62.59
C ARG A 75 -0.37 7.80 -61.56
N PRO A 76 -0.49 8.08 -60.25
CA PRO A 76 -0.21 7.09 -59.22
C PRO A 76 -0.96 5.82 -59.58
N SER A 77 -0.23 4.71 -59.69
CA SER A 77 -0.82 3.40 -59.97
C SER A 77 -2.01 3.18 -59.03
N PHE A 78 -3.18 2.84 -59.58
CA PHE A 78 -4.43 2.63 -58.82
C PHE A 78 -4.23 1.84 -57.51
N TRP A 79 -3.35 0.84 -57.54
CA TRP A 79 -2.94 0.05 -56.39
C TRP A 79 -2.31 0.85 -55.25
N ARG A 80 -1.39 1.78 -55.54
CA ARG A 80 -0.78 2.65 -54.51
C ARG A 80 -1.82 3.53 -53.83
N LEU A 81 -2.75 4.10 -54.59
CA LEU A 81 -3.79 4.97 -54.02
C LEU A 81 -4.76 4.19 -53.12
N ASN A 82 -5.05 2.94 -53.45
CA ASN A 82 -5.89 2.07 -52.63
C ASN A 82 -5.14 1.56 -51.38
N GLN A 83 -3.86 1.20 -51.54
CA GLN A 83 -3.00 0.84 -50.42
C GLN A 83 -2.88 1.99 -49.43
N GLU A 84 -2.65 3.20 -49.91
CA GLU A 84 -2.57 4.39 -49.07
C GLU A 84 -3.89 4.65 -48.31
N LYS A 85 -5.04 4.39 -48.93
CA LYS A 85 -6.35 4.48 -48.23
C LYS A 85 -6.47 3.44 -47.12
N LEU A 86 -6.04 2.20 -47.36
CA LEU A 86 -6.04 1.14 -46.35
C LEU A 86 -5.08 1.48 -45.20
N ASP A 87 -3.88 1.95 -45.52
CA ASP A 87 -2.88 2.35 -44.53
C ASP A 87 -3.40 3.51 -43.66
N ARG A 88 -4.10 4.49 -44.25
CA ARG A 88 -4.76 5.58 -43.49
C ARG A 88 -5.86 5.05 -42.57
N CYS A 89 -6.69 4.11 -43.02
CA CYS A 89 -7.71 3.49 -42.17
C CYS A 89 -7.07 2.73 -41.00
N TYR A 90 -6.03 1.94 -41.27
CA TYR A 90 -5.31 1.20 -40.24
C TYR A 90 -4.63 2.13 -39.23
N ALA A 91 -3.94 3.17 -39.69
CA ALA A 91 -3.31 4.18 -38.83
C ALA A 91 -4.34 4.88 -37.94
N LYS A 92 -5.55 5.15 -38.45
CA LYS A 92 -6.64 5.72 -37.66
C LYS A 92 -7.11 4.77 -36.55
N THR A 93 -7.31 3.48 -36.87
CA THR A 93 -7.70 2.48 -35.87
C THR A 93 -6.66 2.35 -34.76
N VAL A 94 -5.37 2.26 -35.11
CA VAL A 94 -4.29 2.19 -34.12
C VAL A 94 -4.26 3.45 -33.25
N ALA A 95 -4.42 4.64 -33.85
CA ALA A 95 -4.45 5.90 -33.10
C ALA A 95 -5.67 6.01 -32.17
N ASP A 96 -6.82 5.47 -32.57
CA ASP A 96 -8.03 5.46 -31.75
C ASP A 96 -7.91 4.44 -30.59
N GLU A 97 -7.32 3.27 -30.83
CA GLU A 97 -7.00 2.28 -29.79
C GLU A 97 -5.98 2.81 -28.78
N GLU A 98 -4.93 3.50 -29.24
CA GLU A 98 -3.94 4.13 -28.37
C GLU A 98 -4.56 5.25 -27.53
N ARG A 99 -5.43 6.09 -28.13
CA ARG A 99 -6.15 7.14 -27.40
C ARG A 99 -7.09 6.55 -26.36
N GLU A 100 -7.76 5.44 -26.67
CA GLU A 100 -8.63 4.74 -25.73
C GLU A 100 -7.84 4.08 -24.59
N ALA A 101 -6.70 3.45 -24.89
CA ALA A 101 -5.80 2.90 -23.89
C ALA A 101 -5.29 3.97 -22.92
N LYS A 102 -4.87 5.14 -23.45
CA LYS A 102 -4.42 6.28 -22.65
C LYS A 102 -5.52 6.80 -21.72
N ARG A 103 -6.76 6.88 -22.20
CA ARG A 103 -7.93 7.26 -21.37
C ARG A 103 -8.18 6.27 -20.24
N ARG A 104 -8.08 4.95 -20.50
CA ARG A 104 -8.23 3.93 -19.45
C ARG A 104 -7.10 4.00 -18.41
N GLU A 105 -5.86 4.27 -18.83
CA GLU A 105 -4.73 4.44 -17.92
C GLU A 105 -4.91 5.68 -17.01
N GLU A 106 -5.40 6.79 -17.56
CA GLU A 106 -5.68 8.01 -16.78
C GLU A 106 -6.84 7.80 -15.79
N GLU A 107 -7.91 7.10 -16.18
CA GLU A 107 -9.00 6.72 -15.28
C GLU A 107 -8.52 5.81 -14.15
N GLN A 108 -7.62 4.85 -14.42
CA GLN A 108 -7.03 4.02 -13.38
C GLN A 108 -6.17 4.83 -12.42
N ARG A 109 -5.37 5.78 -12.93
CA ARG A 109 -4.58 6.70 -12.08
C ARG A 109 -5.46 7.57 -11.19
N GLN A 110 -6.55 8.10 -11.74
CA GLN A 110 -7.52 8.88 -10.96
C GLN A 110 -8.19 8.01 -9.89
N LYS A 111 -8.54 6.76 -10.22
CA LYS A 111 -9.11 5.82 -9.26
C LYS A 111 -8.14 5.51 -8.11
N THR A 112 -6.86 5.26 -8.42
CA THR A 112 -5.84 5.01 -7.39
C THR A 112 -5.61 6.23 -6.50
N LEU A 113 -5.58 7.44 -7.06
CA LEU A 113 -5.45 8.68 -6.29
C LEU A 113 -6.64 8.89 -5.36
N LYS A 114 -7.86 8.63 -5.84
CA LYS A 114 -9.08 8.74 -5.04
C LYS A 114 -9.11 7.72 -3.90
N GLU A 115 -8.72 6.47 -4.15
CA GLU A 115 -8.62 5.44 -3.11
C GLU A 115 -7.56 5.79 -2.05
N GLU A 116 -6.43 6.37 -2.45
CA GLU A 116 -5.41 6.84 -1.51
C GLU A 116 -5.89 8.05 -0.68
N GLU A 117 -6.64 8.97 -1.27
CA GLU A 117 -7.26 10.11 -0.58
C GLU A 117 -8.32 9.65 0.43
N GLU A 118 -9.22 8.73 0.04
CA GLU A 118 -10.20 8.13 0.94
C GLU A 118 -9.52 7.39 2.11
N ARG A 119 -8.41 6.68 1.84
CA ARG A 119 -7.59 6.05 2.89
C ARG A 119 -7.02 7.10 3.84
N LYS A 120 -6.47 8.20 3.33
CA LYS A 120 -5.94 9.31 4.16
C LYS A 120 -7.04 9.98 4.98
N GLU A 121 -8.22 10.18 4.41
CA GLU A 121 -9.37 10.76 5.11
C GLU A 121 -9.88 9.82 6.20
N GLY A 122 -9.92 8.51 5.95
CA GLY A 122 -10.24 7.50 6.96
C GLY A 122 -9.30 7.55 8.17
N TRP A 123 -7.98 7.65 7.94
CA TRP A 123 -7.00 7.84 9.01
C TRP A 123 -7.18 9.16 9.76
N ARG A 124 -7.53 10.24 9.06
CA ARG A 124 -7.80 11.54 9.67
C ARG A 124 -9.03 11.47 10.60
N LYS A 125 -10.12 10.86 10.13
CA LYS A 125 -11.35 10.66 10.91
C LYS A 125 -11.12 9.78 12.13
N GLU A 126 -10.34 8.71 12.02
CA GLU A 126 -10.04 7.84 13.16
C GLU A 126 -9.19 8.57 14.21
N ARG A 127 -8.21 9.38 13.78
CA ARG A 127 -7.45 10.25 14.70
C ARG A 127 -8.37 11.23 15.42
N GLU A 128 -9.21 11.95 14.68
CA GLU A 128 -10.16 12.91 15.25
C GLU A 128 -11.13 12.23 16.23
N ARG A 129 -11.59 11.02 15.92
CA ARG A 129 -12.42 10.20 16.81
C ARG A 129 -11.71 9.84 18.10
N LEU A 130 -10.45 9.42 18.04
CA LEU A 130 -9.65 9.10 19.23
C LEU A 130 -9.38 10.36 20.07
N GLU A 131 -9.11 11.50 19.43
CA GLU A 131 -8.94 12.79 20.12
C GLU A 131 -10.25 13.21 20.82
N ALA A 132 -11.39 13.09 20.14
CA ALA A 132 -12.71 13.36 20.72
C ALA A 132 -13.04 12.42 21.88
N GLU A 133 -12.69 11.13 21.78
CA GLU A 133 -12.90 10.15 22.85
C GLU A 133 -12.03 10.46 24.07
N ILE A 134 -10.76 10.81 23.87
CA ILE A 134 -9.85 11.21 24.96
C ILE A 134 -10.38 12.48 25.65
N ASN A 135 -10.82 13.47 24.88
CA ASN A 135 -11.42 14.70 25.41
C ASN A 135 -12.70 14.40 26.20
N ALA A 136 -13.62 13.61 25.66
CA ALA A 136 -14.85 13.21 26.36
C ALA A 136 -14.53 12.46 27.67
N ARG A 137 -13.49 11.62 27.69
CA ARG A 137 -13.04 10.93 28.91
C ARG A 137 -12.39 11.88 29.93
N LEU A 138 -11.73 12.94 29.48
CA LEU A 138 -11.21 13.99 30.35
C LEU A 138 -12.35 14.81 30.94
N ASP A 139 -13.29 15.27 30.12
CA ASP A 139 -14.47 16.03 30.56
C ASP A 139 -15.30 15.24 31.57
N LYS A 140 -15.55 13.95 31.29
CA LYS A 140 -16.23 13.06 32.22
C LYS A 140 -15.51 12.97 33.57
N ARG A 141 -14.18 12.86 33.58
CA ARG A 141 -13.38 12.84 34.82
C ARG A 141 -13.39 14.19 35.54
N MET A 142 -13.45 15.29 34.81
CA MET A 142 -13.55 16.64 35.39
C MET A 142 -14.92 16.84 36.02
N GLU A 143 -15.99 16.37 35.36
CA GLU A 143 -17.35 16.40 35.90
C GLU A 143 -17.49 15.50 37.12
N GLU A 144 -16.99 14.26 37.07
CA GLU A 144 -16.97 13.33 38.22
C GLU A 144 -16.14 13.84 39.41
N LYS A 145 -15.06 14.61 39.18
CA LYS A 145 -14.26 15.23 40.25
C LYS A 145 -14.87 16.53 40.76
N ASN A 146 -15.57 17.28 39.92
CA ASN A 146 -16.24 18.53 40.30
C ASN A 146 -17.65 18.28 40.91
N CYS A 147 -18.27 17.12 40.69
CA CYS A 147 -19.62 16.81 41.16
C CYS A 147 -19.82 16.14 42.54
N PRO A 148 -18.83 15.64 43.31
CA PRO A 148 -19.14 14.95 44.57
C PRO A 148 -19.24 15.88 45.79
N ARG A 149 -19.12 17.21 45.65
CA ARG A 149 -19.26 18.14 46.80
C ARG A 149 -20.32 19.23 46.68
N LEU A 150 -20.94 19.42 45.52
CA LEU A 150 -22.02 20.42 45.36
C LEU A 150 -23.43 19.88 45.64
N LYS A 151 -23.55 18.64 46.15
CA LYS A 151 -24.79 18.20 46.83
C LYS A 151 -24.81 18.54 48.32
N GLU A 152 -23.73 19.11 48.87
CA GLU A 152 -23.78 19.96 50.05
C GLU A 152 -23.96 21.42 49.63
N LYS A 153 -25.07 21.73 48.92
CA LYS A 153 -25.59 23.10 48.87
C LYS A 153 -25.95 23.65 50.26
N SER A 154 -25.89 22.81 51.30
CA SER A 154 -25.98 23.23 52.70
C SER A 154 -24.65 23.78 53.23
N GLU A 155 -23.50 23.14 52.93
CA GLU A 155 -22.22 23.56 53.52
C GLU A 155 -21.55 24.69 52.75
N GLU A 156 -21.67 24.77 51.41
CA GLU A 156 -21.08 25.90 50.68
C GLU A 156 -21.86 27.20 50.92
N CYS A 157 -23.20 27.14 51.07
CA CYS A 157 -23.97 28.29 51.57
C CYS A 157 -23.59 28.64 53.01
N SER A 158 -23.43 27.64 53.89
CA SER A 158 -23.05 27.86 55.29
C SER A 158 -21.65 28.46 55.42
N LEU A 159 -20.65 27.99 54.65
CA LEU A 159 -19.30 28.55 54.61
C LEU A 159 -19.29 29.96 54.02
N ARG A 160 -20.16 30.25 53.04
CA ARG A 160 -20.29 31.60 52.48
C ARG A 160 -20.91 32.56 53.50
N GLU A 161 -21.91 32.11 54.26
CA GLU A 161 -22.49 32.86 55.38
C GLU A 161 -21.49 33.05 56.53
N GLU A 162 -20.69 32.03 56.88
CA GLU A 162 -19.62 32.15 57.87
C GLU A 162 -18.51 33.09 57.41
N LEU A 163 -18.09 33.04 56.14
CA LEU A 163 -17.12 33.99 55.58
C LEU A 163 -17.64 35.42 55.61
N ASP A 164 -18.92 35.64 55.31
CA ASP A 164 -19.54 36.97 55.41
C ASP A 164 -19.67 37.43 56.87
N LYS A 165 -19.93 36.51 57.81
CA LYS A 165 -19.94 36.79 59.25
C LYS A 165 -18.55 37.16 59.75
N MET A 166 -17.53 36.39 59.37
CA MET A 166 -16.13 36.65 59.70
C MET A 166 -15.63 37.96 59.08
N LYS A 167 -16.01 38.28 57.84
CA LYS A 167 -15.70 39.59 57.24
C LYS A 167 -16.34 40.73 58.00
N LYS A 168 -17.63 40.62 58.37
CA LYS A 168 -18.32 41.63 59.19
C LYS A 168 -17.67 41.81 60.56
N GLU A 169 -17.26 40.72 61.21
CA GLU A 169 -16.55 40.77 62.49
C GLU A 169 -15.15 41.36 62.34
N ASN A 170 -14.42 41.02 61.28
CA ASN A 170 -13.11 41.62 60.99
C ASN A 170 -13.23 43.11 60.69
N ASP A 171 -14.26 43.54 59.94
CA ASP A 171 -14.55 44.96 59.70
C ASP A 171 -14.98 45.68 60.98
N ARG A 172 -15.68 45.00 61.91
CA ARG A 172 -16.02 45.55 63.23
C ARG A 172 -14.78 45.71 64.10
N LEU A 173 -13.90 44.71 64.14
CA LEU A 173 -12.63 44.74 64.87
C LEU A 173 -11.68 45.78 64.28
N ARG A 174 -11.56 45.86 62.95
CA ARG A 174 -10.80 46.92 62.26
C ARG A 174 -11.35 48.28 62.61
N ARG A 175 -12.67 48.46 62.66
CA ARG A 175 -13.28 49.70 63.16
C ARG A 175 -12.89 49.96 64.61
N LEU A 176 -13.02 49.00 65.54
CA LEU A 176 -12.60 49.22 66.93
C LEU A 176 -11.11 49.58 67.08
N VAL A 177 -10.22 48.94 66.33
CA VAL A 177 -8.79 49.24 66.34
C VAL A 177 -8.48 50.61 65.73
N THR A 178 -9.21 51.01 64.67
CA THR A 178 -8.98 52.28 63.98
C THR A 178 -9.75 53.45 64.61
N SER A 179 -10.84 53.16 65.33
CA SER A 179 -11.68 54.13 66.03
C SER A 179 -11.06 54.66 67.32
N GLY A 180 -9.89 54.16 67.72
CA GLY A 180 -8.83 54.99 68.28
C GLY A 180 -9.16 55.91 69.46
N ASP A 181 -10.22 55.65 70.23
CA ASP A 181 -10.53 56.40 71.44
C ASP A 181 -9.98 55.60 72.63
N GLY A 182 -8.70 55.83 72.94
CA GLY A 182 -8.15 55.47 74.25
C GLY A 182 -6.81 54.73 74.28
N VAL A 183 -5.93 54.85 73.27
CA VAL A 183 -4.52 54.50 73.49
C VAL A 183 -3.88 55.64 74.28
N THR A 184 -3.97 55.53 75.61
CA THR A 184 -3.12 56.28 76.54
C THR A 184 -1.66 55.89 76.31
N ASP A 185 -0.76 56.87 76.40
CA ASP A 185 0.63 56.86 75.89
C ASP A 185 1.59 55.85 76.56
N ASP A 186 1.08 54.94 77.41
CA ASP A 186 1.87 54.04 78.25
C ASP A 186 2.03 52.60 77.69
N ASP A 187 1.36 52.22 76.60
CA ASP A 187 1.31 50.82 76.10
C ASP A 187 2.37 50.46 75.01
N LYS A 188 3.44 51.25 74.89
CA LYS A 188 4.52 51.00 73.90
C LYS A 188 5.41 49.80 74.26
N GLU A 189 5.38 49.29 75.49
CA GLU A 189 6.29 48.22 75.93
C GLU A 189 5.78 46.79 75.68
N ILE A 190 4.46 46.57 75.54
CA ILE A 190 3.89 45.21 75.41
C ILE A 190 4.07 44.64 73.99
N ASN A 191 4.14 45.48 72.95
CA ASN A 191 4.27 45.05 71.56
C ASN A 191 5.67 44.47 71.22
N VAL A 192 6.70 44.83 71.99
CA VAL A 192 8.06 44.30 71.80
C VAL A 192 8.19 42.86 72.32
N VAL A 193 7.38 42.46 73.32
CA VAL A 193 7.42 41.10 73.91
C VAL A 193 6.64 40.10 73.06
N ALA A 194 5.47 40.49 72.51
CA ALA A 194 4.68 39.64 71.61
C ALA A 194 5.45 39.26 70.33
N SER A 195 6.24 40.21 69.79
CA SER A 195 7.12 39.98 68.63
C SER A 195 8.25 38.97 68.91
N ARG A 196 8.67 38.78 70.16
CA ARG A 196 9.73 37.80 70.53
C ARG A 196 9.21 36.38 70.73
N LEU A 197 7.95 36.18 71.11
CA LEU A 197 7.43 34.84 71.39
C LEU A 197 7.05 34.07 70.11
N VAL A 198 6.63 34.77 69.05
CA VAL A 198 6.27 34.18 67.75
C VAL A 198 7.49 33.61 66.99
N LEU A 199 8.71 34.02 67.34
CA LEU A 199 9.94 33.53 66.71
C LEU A 199 10.45 32.19 67.25
N ARG A 200 9.92 31.66 68.37
CA ARG A 200 10.46 30.45 69.02
C ARG A 200 9.70 29.14 68.75
N THR A 201 8.48 29.17 68.25
CA THR A 201 7.69 27.94 67.97
C THR A 201 7.86 27.37 66.55
N ALA A 202 8.69 27.99 65.69
CA ALA A 202 8.85 27.60 64.29
C ALA A 202 9.91 26.52 63.98
N ARG A 203 10.33 25.68 64.96
CA ARG A 203 11.54 24.85 64.79
C ARG A 203 11.42 23.31 64.80
N ALA A 204 10.26 22.66 64.87
CA ALA A 204 10.28 21.19 65.03
C ALA A 204 9.16 20.37 64.36
N SER A 205 8.47 20.87 63.33
CA SER A 205 7.61 20.01 62.51
C SER A 205 8.20 19.90 61.10
N PRO A 206 8.58 18.68 60.64
CA PRO A 206 9.02 18.45 59.27
C PRO A 206 7.93 18.91 58.32
N LYS A 207 8.13 20.06 57.67
CA LYS A 207 7.24 20.53 56.62
C LYS A 207 7.18 19.43 55.54
N PRO A 208 5.99 18.92 55.17
CA PRO A 208 5.88 17.95 54.09
C PRO A 208 6.56 18.52 52.84
N ARG A 209 7.57 17.80 52.34
CA ARG A 209 8.36 18.16 51.16
C ARG A 209 7.45 18.21 49.92
N TRP A 210 6.79 19.33 49.69
CA TRP A 210 6.03 19.59 48.46
C TRP A 210 6.96 19.83 47.24
N THR A 211 8.26 19.62 47.36
CA THR A 211 9.19 19.79 46.22
C THR A 211 9.11 18.65 45.19
N ASP A 212 8.53 17.50 45.53
CA ASP A 212 8.53 16.34 44.62
C ASP A 212 7.48 16.38 43.50
N ASN A 213 6.36 17.08 43.72
CA ASN A 213 5.36 17.27 42.65
C ASN A 213 5.81 18.29 41.60
N ILE A 214 6.66 19.25 41.98
CA ILE A 214 7.24 20.23 41.05
C ILE A 214 8.20 19.53 40.08
N ARG A 215 8.98 18.55 40.55
CA ARG A 215 9.86 17.73 39.69
C ARG A 215 9.10 16.90 38.65
N LYS A 216 7.93 16.36 39.01
CA LYS A 216 7.07 15.62 38.06
C LYS A 216 6.50 16.55 36.97
N ALA A 217 6.22 17.81 37.31
CA ALA A 217 5.75 18.80 36.34
C ALA A 217 6.83 19.16 35.29
N ASP A 218 8.10 19.23 35.70
CA ASP A 218 9.16 19.53 34.73
C ASP A 218 9.55 18.30 33.90
N LYS A 219 9.36 17.09 34.44
CA LYS A 219 9.57 15.84 33.71
C LYS A 219 8.67 15.72 32.46
N TRP A 220 7.38 16.06 32.55
CA TRP A 220 6.51 15.98 31.36
C TRP A 220 6.84 17.05 30.31
N LYS A 221 7.28 18.24 30.73
CA LYS A 221 7.75 19.27 29.79
C LYS A 221 8.99 18.81 29.03
N GLN A 222 9.92 18.14 29.73
CA GLN A 222 11.11 17.58 29.12
C GLN A 222 10.77 16.44 28.14
N GLU A 223 9.88 15.52 28.53
CA GLU A 223 9.41 14.44 27.65
C GLU A 223 8.66 14.99 26.43
N TYR A 224 7.82 16.01 26.61
CA TYR A 224 7.13 16.67 25.50
C TYR A 224 8.11 17.36 24.53
N ALA A 225 9.14 18.05 25.06
CA ALA A 225 10.19 18.64 24.24
C ALA A 225 10.96 17.56 23.45
N ARG A 226 11.28 16.43 24.09
CA ARG A 226 11.96 15.29 23.45
C ARG A 226 11.11 14.68 22.34
N MET A 227 9.81 14.49 22.59
CA MET A 227 8.86 13.96 21.60
C MET A 227 8.70 14.90 20.40
N LYS A 228 8.61 16.21 20.66
CA LYS A 228 8.53 17.23 19.61
C LYS A 228 9.80 17.25 18.74
N GLU A 229 10.97 17.08 19.35
CA GLU A 229 12.23 17.01 18.62
C GLU A 229 12.35 15.75 17.77
N MET A 230 11.95 14.59 18.30
CA MET A 230 11.83 13.35 17.52
C MET A 230 10.90 13.52 16.31
N HIS A 231 9.78 14.21 16.47
CA HIS A 231 8.84 14.43 15.38
C HIS A 231 9.41 15.36 14.29
N ARG A 232 10.22 16.36 14.67
CA ARG A 232 10.95 17.21 13.73
C ARG A 232 11.98 16.41 12.96
N GLY A 233 12.78 15.58 13.64
CA GLY A 233 13.75 14.68 13.00
C GLY A 233 13.10 13.75 11.98
N ALA A 234 12.02 13.07 12.36
CA ALA A 234 11.28 12.19 11.46
C ALA A 234 10.65 12.93 10.26
N SER A 235 10.19 14.17 10.47
CA SER A 235 9.65 14.99 9.37
C SER A 235 10.71 15.38 8.36
N LEU A 236 11.91 15.76 8.83
CA LEU A 236 13.04 16.08 7.95
C LEU A 236 13.52 14.84 7.17
N GLU A 237 13.59 13.68 7.83
CA GLU A 237 13.95 12.43 7.17
C GLU A 237 12.94 12.05 6.07
N ALA A 238 11.65 12.24 6.33
CA ALA A 238 10.60 12.03 5.33
C ALA A 238 10.71 12.98 4.12
N GLU A 239 11.12 14.23 4.33
CA GLU A 239 11.39 15.18 3.23
C GLU A 239 12.60 14.75 2.39
N VAL A 240 13.69 14.33 3.03
CA VAL A 240 14.87 13.79 2.33
C VAL A 240 14.52 12.56 1.50
N LEU A 241 13.67 11.67 2.03
CA LEU A 241 13.20 10.50 1.28
C LEU A 241 12.32 10.88 0.08
N LYS A 242 11.45 11.88 0.22
CA LYS A 242 10.66 12.40 -0.92
C LYS A 242 11.56 12.97 -2.01
N GLU A 243 12.59 13.71 -1.65
CA GLU A 243 13.56 14.26 -2.61
C GLU A 243 14.31 13.14 -3.34
N LYS A 244 14.78 12.11 -2.61
CA LYS A 244 15.43 10.93 -3.22
C LYS A 244 14.50 10.17 -4.17
N CYS A 245 13.23 10.01 -3.81
CA CYS A 245 12.23 9.41 -4.70
C CYS A 245 12.04 10.24 -5.98
N ALA A 246 11.92 11.57 -5.86
CA ALA A 246 11.78 12.45 -7.02
C ALA A 246 13.00 12.38 -7.96
N VAL A 247 14.22 12.26 -7.42
CA VAL A 247 15.45 12.06 -8.21
C VAL A 247 15.41 10.72 -8.94
N ALA A 248 15.11 9.63 -8.24
CA ALA A 248 15.03 8.30 -8.83
C ALA A 248 13.94 8.21 -9.92
N GLU A 249 12.78 8.83 -9.69
CA GLU A 249 11.71 8.94 -10.69
C GLU A 249 12.18 9.71 -11.94
N GLY A 250 12.92 10.81 -11.75
CA GLY A 250 13.53 11.55 -12.86
C GLY A 250 14.52 10.71 -13.67
N GLU A 251 15.33 9.88 -13.02
CA GLU A 251 16.24 8.95 -13.70
C GLU A 251 15.49 7.88 -14.50
N VAL A 252 14.40 7.33 -13.95
CA VAL A 252 13.54 6.37 -14.66
C VAL A 252 12.93 7.01 -15.91
N VAL A 253 12.44 8.25 -15.80
CA VAL A 253 11.90 8.99 -16.97
C VAL A 253 13.00 9.20 -18.02
N LYS A 254 14.21 9.58 -17.61
CA LYS A 254 15.35 9.77 -18.51
C LYS A 254 15.76 8.47 -19.22
N LEU A 255 15.83 7.36 -18.49
CA LEU A 255 16.12 6.04 -19.07
C LEU A 255 15.02 5.59 -20.02
N LYS A 256 13.75 5.84 -19.69
CA LYS A 256 12.61 5.56 -20.57
C LYS A 256 12.67 6.40 -21.84
N GLU A 257 13.06 7.67 -21.76
CA GLU A 257 13.27 8.50 -22.93
C GLU A 257 14.44 7.98 -23.79
N GLN A 258 15.56 7.59 -23.17
CA GLN A 258 16.68 6.97 -23.89
C GLN A 258 16.27 5.67 -24.58
N LEU A 259 15.46 4.83 -23.94
CA LEU A 259 14.93 3.60 -24.53
C LEU A 259 14.02 3.88 -25.73
N ASN A 260 13.18 4.91 -25.65
CA ASN A 260 12.31 5.32 -26.75
C ASN A 260 13.08 6.01 -27.89
N LYS A 261 14.20 6.69 -27.56
CA LYS A 261 15.03 7.43 -28.51
C LYS A 261 16.08 6.56 -29.16
N ALA A 262 16.46 5.44 -28.53
CA ALA A 262 17.25 4.40 -29.18
C ALA A 262 16.44 3.90 -30.37
N PRO A 263 16.81 4.27 -31.62
CA PRO A 263 16.11 3.74 -32.77
C PRO A 263 16.27 2.21 -32.71
N ALA A 264 15.28 1.47 -33.18
CA ALA A 264 15.38 0.04 -33.44
C ALA A 264 16.38 -0.26 -34.59
N ALA A 265 17.49 0.47 -34.66
CA ALA A 265 18.58 0.35 -35.60
C ALA A 265 19.51 -0.77 -35.13
N GLY A 266 19.01 -2.00 -35.22
CA GLY A 266 19.76 -3.20 -34.83
C GLY A 266 19.22 -4.51 -35.40
N THR A 267 18.31 -4.47 -36.38
CA THR A 267 17.84 -5.66 -37.11
C THR A 267 18.07 -5.56 -38.63
N GLY A 268 19.02 -4.73 -39.06
CA GLY A 268 19.60 -4.82 -40.40
C GLY A 268 20.84 -5.70 -40.38
N GLN A 269 20.82 -6.80 -41.13
CA GLN A 269 21.89 -7.81 -41.30
C GLN A 269 22.11 -8.79 -40.15
N ARG A 270 21.20 -9.76 -40.02
CA ARG A 270 21.64 -11.15 -39.79
C ARG A 270 21.12 -11.98 -40.95
N GLY A 271 22.06 -12.68 -41.59
CA GLY A 271 21.87 -13.36 -42.86
C GLY A 271 20.64 -14.27 -42.90
N GLU A 272 20.23 -14.53 -44.13
CA GLU A 272 19.37 -15.64 -44.53
C GLU A 272 19.80 -16.92 -43.80
N GLY A 273 19.16 -17.18 -42.68
CA GLY A 273 19.61 -18.20 -41.73
C GLY A 273 18.45 -18.60 -40.83
N GLY A 274 17.50 -19.35 -41.39
CA GLY A 274 16.64 -20.24 -40.64
C GLY A 274 15.79 -19.57 -39.55
N GLY A 275 14.91 -18.64 -39.94
CA GLY A 275 13.86 -18.16 -39.05
C GLY A 275 12.89 -19.28 -38.70
N THR A 276 13.04 -19.85 -37.50
CA THR A 276 12.06 -20.77 -36.93
C THR A 276 10.71 -20.07 -36.86
N ASN A 277 9.77 -20.60 -37.64
CA ASN A 277 8.36 -20.26 -37.77
C ASN A 277 7.59 -20.44 -36.44
N LEU A 278 7.96 -19.68 -35.41
CA LEU A 278 7.32 -19.73 -34.10
C LEU A 278 6.29 -18.61 -33.96
N LYS A 279 6.63 -17.39 -34.39
CA LYS A 279 5.70 -16.25 -34.33
C LYS A 279 4.47 -16.46 -35.22
N THR A 280 4.66 -16.90 -36.47
CA THR A 280 3.53 -17.19 -37.37
C THR A 280 2.73 -18.41 -36.91
N ARG A 281 3.35 -19.40 -36.23
CA ARG A 281 2.61 -20.49 -35.58
C ARG A 281 1.80 -20.01 -34.38
N LEU A 282 2.34 -19.13 -33.54
CA LEU A 282 1.63 -18.57 -32.39
C LEU A 282 0.47 -17.67 -32.83
N ASP A 283 0.67 -16.82 -33.84
CA ASP A 283 -0.40 -15.97 -34.39
C ASP A 283 -1.50 -16.82 -35.08
N ALA A 284 -1.13 -17.91 -35.76
CA ALA A 284 -2.11 -18.85 -36.34
C ALA A 284 -2.91 -19.63 -35.28
N VAL A 285 -2.35 -19.87 -34.09
CA VAL A 285 -3.05 -20.48 -32.96
C VAL A 285 -4.00 -19.49 -32.28
N ALA A 286 -3.56 -18.25 -32.06
CA ALA A 286 -4.36 -17.20 -31.44
C ALA A 286 -5.63 -16.87 -32.27
N VAL A 287 -5.51 -16.78 -33.60
CA VAL A 287 -6.64 -16.50 -34.49
C VAL A 287 -7.66 -17.65 -34.55
N ARG A 288 -7.25 -18.89 -34.25
CA ARG A 288 -8.17 -20.03 -34.14
C ARG A 288 -8.92 -20.08 -32.81
N SER A 289 -8.48 -19.35 -31.80
CA SER A 289 -9.04 -19.41 -30.43
C SER A 289 -10.25 -18.51 -30.20
N THR A 290 -10.57 -17.56 -31.09
CA THR A 290 -11.63 -16.55 -30.87
C THR A 290 -12.96 -16.85 -31.56
N ARG A 291 -13.08 -18.01 -32.23
CA ARG A 291 -14.34 -18.43 -32.87
C ARG A 291 -14.73 -19.86 -32.53
N LYS A 292 -15.13 -20.10 -31.28
CA LYS A 292 -16.11 -21.15 -30.94
C LYS A 292 -16.69 -20.85 -29.57
N GLY A 293 -18.00 -20.65 -29.55
CA GLY A 293 -18.74 -20.29 -28.35
C GLY A 293 -18.66 -21.34 -27.25
N LEU A 294 -18.95 -20.87 -26.04
CA LEU A 294 -19.59 -21.57 -24.93
C LEU A 294 -19.77 -23.08 -25.13
N LYS A 295 -18.94 -23.89 -24.46
CA LYS A 295 -19.36 -24.84 -23.41
C LYS A 295 -18.16 -25.69 -22.93
N ALA A 296 -18.22 -25.97 -21.63
CA ALA A 296 -17.47 -26.97 -20.87
C ALA A 296 -15.95 -26.79 -20.77
N THR A 297 -15.52 -26.33 -19.60
CA THR A 297 -14.21 -26.55 -18.99
C THR A 297 -13.78 -28.01 -19.16
N PRO A 298 -12.78 -28.31 -20.02
CA PRO A 298 -12.09 -29.59 -19.96
C PRO A 298 -11.06 -29.47 -18.83
N ARG A 299 -11.16 -30.36 -17.84
CA ARG A 299 -10.09 -30.64 -16.89
C ARG A 299 -8.79 -30.79 -17.67
N GLN A 300 -7.84 -29.88 -17.48
CA GLN A 300 -6.48 -30.07 -17.93
C GLN A 300 -5.86 -31.12 -17.01
N ASP A 301 -5.82 -32.34 -17.52
CA ASP A 301 -4.92 -33.35 -16.98
C ASP A 301 -3.47 -32.89 -17.20
N LEU A 302 -2.70 -33.12 -16.15
CA LEU A 302 -1.30 -32.80 -15.96
C LEU A 302 -0.45 -33.47 -17.05
N GLY A 303 -0.13 -32.70 -18.09
CA GLY A 303 0.85 -33.07 -19.10
C GLY A 303 2.26 -32.73 -18.62
N ASP A 304 2.87 -33.70 -17.94
CA ASP A 304 4.29 -33.76 -17.62
C ASP A 304 5.13 -33.76 -18.92
N GLY A 305 6.03 -32.78 -19.06
CA GLY A 305 6.96 -32.77 -20.19
C GLY A 305 7.38 -31.40 -20.71
N GLY A 306 8.35 -30.78 -20.02
CA GLY A 306 9.38 -29.98 -20.70
C GLY A 306 9.23 -28.47 -20.68
N ALA A 307 9.59 -27.83 -19.56
CA ALA A 307 10.17 -26.48 -19.54
C ALA A 307 10.82 -26.17 -18.17
N VAL A 308 12.07 -26.61 -17.96
CA VAL A 308 12.85 -26.32 -16.74
C VAL A 308 13.06 -24.80 -16.51
N SER A 309 12.78 -23.96 -17.51
CA SER A 309 12.87 -22.49 -17.39
C SER A 309 11.59 -21.81 -16.86
N GLY A 310 10.46 -22.51 -16.71
CA GLY A 310 9.20 -21.93 -16.22
C GLY A 310 9.09 -21.87 -14.68
N GLY A 311 9.78 -22.77 -13.97
CA GLY A 311 9.59 -22.96 -12.52
C GLY A 311 10.05 -21.79 -11.65
N VAL A 312 11.01 -20.97 -12.11
CA VAL A 312 11.49 -19.81 -11.33
C VAL A 312 10.41 -18.74 -11.21
N ASN A 313 9.65 -18.52 -12.28
CA ASN A 313 8.56 -17.53 -12.28
C ASN A 313 7.36 -18.02 -11.45
N GLU A 314 7.10 -19.33 -11.47
CA GLU A 314 6.05 -19.95 -10.65
C GLU A 314 6.39 -19.91 -9.16
N ARG A 315 7.65 -20.16 -8.78
CA ARG A 315 8.12 -20.05 -7.39
C ARG A 315 7.92 -18.64 -6.85
N PHE A 316 8.29 -17.61 -7.62
CA PHE A 316 8.12 -16.22 -7.20
C PHE A 316 6.64 -15.84 -7.03
N GLN A 317 5.78 -16.20 -7.98
CA GLN A 317 4.34 -15.95 -7.86
C GLN A 317 3.73 -16.68 -6.66
N TYR A 318 4.19 -17.89 -6.37
CA TYR A 318 3.75 -18.65 -5.20
C TYR A 318 4.19 -17.97 -3.89
N VAL A 319 5.43 -17.48 -3.80
CA VAL A 319 5.92 -16.71 -2.63
C VAL A 319 5.02 -15.50 -2.37
N GLU A 320 4.76 -14.70 -3.40
CA GLU A 320 3.94 -13.47 -3.26
C GLU A 320 2.49 -13.79 -2.87
N ALA A 321 1.90 -14.84 -3.44
CA ALA A 321 0.57 -15.30 -3.04
C ALA A 321 0.53 -15.74 -1.57
N GLN A 322 1.53 -16.51 -1.11
CA GLN A 322 1.62 -16.95 0.28
C GLN A 322 1.81 -15.78 1.24
N LYS A 323 2.67 -14.80 0.90
CA LYS A 323 2.84 -13.58 1.71
C LYS A 323 1.53 -12.81 1.85
N LYS A 324 0.80 -12.65 0.74
CA LYS A 324 -0.51 -11.97 0.73
C LYS A 324 -1.53 -12.66 1.64
N ASP A 325 -1.59 -13.99 1.61
CA ASP A 325 -2.48 -14.75 2.49
C ASP A 325 -2.09 -14.60 3.96
N LEU A 326 -0.78 -14.61 4.26
CA LEU A 326 -0.24 -14.46 5.61
C LEU A 326 -0.46 -13.06 6.21
N HIS A 327 -0.50 -12.00 5.39
CA HIS A 327 -0.86 -10.65 5.85
C HIS A 327 -2.28 -10.55 6.44
N ASN A 328 -3.18 -11.47 6.10
CA ASN A 328 -4.54 -11.49 6.63
C ASN A 328 -4.62 -12.07 8.05
N TYR A 329 -3.53 -12.66 8.57
CA TYR A 329 -3.50 -13.24 9.91
C TYR A 329 -3.09 -12.19 10.96
N LYS A 330 -3.74 -12.27 12.13
CA LYS A 330 -3.32 -11.50 13.31
C LYS A 330 -1.99 -12.05 13.84
N LYS A 331 -1.23 -11.21 14.54
CA LYS A 331 0.08 -11.57 15.14
C LYS A 331 0.06 -12.89 15.91
N SER A 332 -0.96 -13.14 16.73
CA SER A 332 -1.10 -14.39 17.49
C SER A 332 -1.27 -15.62 16.60
N GLY A 333 -1.93 -15.49 15.45
CA GLY A 333 -2.04 -16.57 14.47
C GLY A 333 -0.72 -16.87 13.78
N LEU A 334 0.04 -15.83 13.42
CA LEU A 334 1.38 -15.97 12.85
C LEU A 334 2.35 -16.63 13.84
N GLU A 335 2.32 -16.25 15.12
CA GLU A 335 3.15 -16.87 16.16
C GLU A 335 2.84 -18.36 16.38
N MET A 336 1.59 -18.79 16.18
CA MET A 336 1.26 -20.23 16.21
C MET A 336 1.85 -20.96 15.00
N LEU A 337 1.71 -20.39 13.80
CA LEU A 337 2.28 -20.97 12.57
C LEU A 337 3.81 -21.04 12.62
N CYS A 338 4.48 -20.01 13.16
CA CYS A 338 5.93 -20.04 13.35
C CYS A 338 6.36 -21.16 14.31
N ARG A 339 5.64 -21.35 15.43
CA ARG A 339 5.93 -22.45 16.37
C ARG A 339 5.73 -23.83 15.74
N GLU A 340 4.69 -24.00 14.93
CA GLU A 340 4.43 -25.24 14.20
C GLU A 340 5.53 -25.55 13.17
N ALA A 341 6.07 -24.52 12.51
CA ALA A 341 7.19 -24.63 11.58
C ALA A 341 8.58 -24.70 12.25
N GLY A 342 8.67 -24.65 13.58
CA GLY A 342 9.95 -24.60 14.31
C GLY A 342 10.73 -23.29 14.13
N LEU A 343 10.08 -22.22 13.68
CA LEU A 343 10.68 -20.90 13.46
C LEU A 343 10.60 -20.04 14.74
N LYS A 344 11.64 -19.25 15.01
CA LYS A 344 11.67 -18.32 16.16
C LYS A 344 10.77 -17.10 15.88
N PRO A 345 9.86 -16.70 16.78
CA PRO A 345 9.04 -15.51 16.59
C PRO A 345 9.90 -14.24 16.47
N ARG A 346 9.62 -13.40 15.46
CA ARG A 346 10.31 -12.12 15.20
C ARG A 346 9.28 -11.01 14.96
N ALA A 347 9.72 -9.88 14.41
CA ALA A 347 8.82 -8.86 13.89
C ALA A 347 7.86 -9.47 12.84
N ILE A 348 6.63 -8.95 12.74
CA ILE A 348 5.55 -9.52 11.93
C ILE A 348 5.97 -9.74 10.47
N GLU A 349 6.62 -8.75 9.85
CA GLU A 349 7.09 -8.83 8.46
C GLU A 349 8.10 -9.97 8.24
N LEU A 350 9.03 -10.16 9.19
CA LEU A 350 10.00 -11.25 9.12
C LEU A 350 9.33 -12.62 9.31
N MET A 351 8.34 -12.72 10.20
CA MET A 351 7.57 -13.96 10.37
C MET A 351 6.81 -14.34 9.09
N ILE A 352 6.21 -13.36 8.42
CA ILE A 352 5.50 -13.58 7.15
C ILE A 352 6.46 -14.06 6.07
N GLN A 353 7.65 -13.44 5.98
CA GLN A 353 8.68 -13.85 5.03
C GLN A 353 9.18 -15.27 5.32
N ASP A 354 9.60 -15.56 6.55
CA ASP A 354 10.12 -16.88 6.95
C ASP A 354 9.08 -17.98 6.74
N LEU A 355 7.80 -17.72 7.03
CA LEU A 355 6.70 -18.67 6.79
C LEU A 355 6.41 -18.88 5.30
N ALA A 356 6.47 -17.83 4.48
CA ALA A 356 6.28 -17.94 3.05
C ALA A 356 7.40 -18.77 2.41
N GLU A 357 8.65 -18.52 2.78
CA GLU A 357 9.82 -19.30 2.34
C GLU A 357 9.72 -20.76 2.79
N HIS A 358 9.38 -21.02 4.07
CA HIS A 358 9.16 -22.38 4.56
C HIS A 358 8.06 -23.13 3.79
N ARG A 359 6.95 -22.48 3.44
CA ARG A 359 5.88 -23.09 2.62
C ARG A 359 6.35 -23.38 1.20
N VAL A 360 7.17 -22.51 0.63
CA VAL A 360 7.75 -22.69 -0.70
C VAL A 360 8.71 -23.87 -0.70
N ASP A 361 9.60 -23.98 0.28
CA ASP A 361 10.55 -25.09 0.37
C ASP A 361 9.83 -26.42 0.63
N LYS A 362 8.70 -26.39 1.35
CA LYS A 362 7.82 -27.56 1.50
C LYS A 362 7.11 -27.95 0.20
N ALA A 363 6.74 -27.00 -0.65
CA ALA A 363 5.98 -27.24 -1.87
C ALA A 363 6.88 -27.59 -3.08
N PHE A 364 8.02 -26.94 -3.20
CA PHE A 364 8.95 -27.08 -4.33
C PHE A 364 10.16 -27.96 -4.01
N GLY A 365 10.27 -28.44 -2.77
CA GLY A 365 11.46 -29.08 -2.25
C GLY A 365 12.49 -28.04 -1.81
N SER A 366 13.21 -28.34 -0.73
CA SER A 366 14.37 -27.54 -0.36
C SER A 366 15.43 -27.71 -1.45
N ASN A 367 15.76 -26.64 -2.17
CA ASN A 367 16.89 -26.63 -3.09
C ASN A 367 18.23 -26.55 -2.34
N SER A 368 18.25 -26.74 -1.01
CA SER A 368 19.49 -27.00 -0.30
C SER A 368 20.04 -28.30 -0.89
N ASN A 369 21.03 -28.16 -1.77
CA ASN A 369 21.91 -29.26 -2.19
C ASN A 369 22.69 -29.74 -0.95
N GLU A 370 22.00 -30.36 0.00
CA GLU A 370 22.55 -31.12 1.11
C GLU A 370 23.03 -32.48 0.58
N GLY A 371 23.83 -32.44 -0.47
CA GLY A 371 24.74 -33.50 -0.84
C GLY A 371 26.07 -33.24 -0.18
N LYS A 372 26.13 -33.29 1.18
CA LYS A 372 27.37 -33.35 1.98
C LYS A 372 27.08 -33.52 3.48
N GLU A 373 26.42 -34.61 3.87
CA GLU A 373 26.64 -35.16 5.21
C GLU A 373 26.36 -36.68 5.22
N ALA A 374 27.28 -37.41 4.58
CA ALA A 374 27.50 -38.82 4.87
C ALA A 374 28.97 -38.92 5.31
N ASP A 375 29.24 -38.60 6.58
CA ASP A 375 30.29 -39.22 7.40
C ASP A 375 30.41 -38.50 8.74
N LYS A 376 29.76 -39.05 9.77
CA LYS A 376 30.42 -39.56 10.99
C LYS A 376 29.39 -39.94 12.03
N GLU A 377 28.82 -41.11 11.80
CA GLU A 377 28.48 -42.04 12.86
C GLU A 377 29.80 -42.72 13.29
N ILE A 378 30.44 -42.22 14.36
CA ILE A 378 31.28 -43.06 15.22
C ILE A 378 30.87 -42.80 16.66
N LEU A 379 30.00 -43.69 17.10
CA LEU A 379 29.82 -44.18 18.46
C LEU A 379 31.19 -44.48 19.11
N VAL A 380 31.67 -43.63 20.03
CA VAL A 380 32.57 -44.08 21.10
C VAL A 380 31.96 -43.68 22.43
N HIS A 381 31.50 -44.71 23.12
CA HIS A 381 31.12 -44.73 24.51
C HIS A 381 32.37 -45.03 25.34
N GLU A 382 32.84 -44.08 26.13
CA GLU A 382 33.73 -44.23 27.31
C GLU A 382 33.39 -43.06 28.25
N VAL A 383 32.52 -43.23 29.24
CA VAL A 383 32.87 -43.54 30.64
C VAL A 383 34.07 -42.73 31.15
N SER A 384 33.81 -41.66 31.92
CA SER A 384 34.61 -41.35 33.11
C SER A 384 33.78 -40.56 34.13
N GLU A 385 33.77 -41.12 35.33
CA GLU A 385 33.19 -40.61 36.56
C GLU A 385 33.94 -39.36 37.10
N ASP A 386 33.24 -38.64 37.97
CA ASP A 386 33.74 -37.98 39.18
C ASP A 386 34.42 -36.59 39.10
N SER A 387 33.66 -35.52 39.40
CA SER A 387 34.03 -34.51 40.44
C SER A 387 33.02 -33.33 40.55
N PRO A 388 32.92 -32.66 41.74
CA PRO A 388 31.73 -31.92 42.21
C PRO A 388 31.85 -30.37 42.08
N PRO A 389 30.89 -29.55 42.58
CA PRO A 389 30.58 -28.22 42.06
C PRO A 389 31.51 -27.13 42.62
N ILE A 390 31.87 -26.16 41.78
CA ILE A 390 32.55 -24.94 42.21
C ILE A 390 31.55 -23.78 42.19
N ALA A 391 31.40 -23.22 43.38
CA ALA A 391 30.61 -22.06 43.73
C ALA A 391 31.32 -20.75 43.33
N GLU A 392 30.51 -19.69 43.21
CA GLU A 392 30.87 -18.27 43.44
C GLU A 392 31.83 -17.60 42.44
N THR A 393 31.80 -16.31 42.11
CA THR A 393 31.05 -15.10 42.54
C THR A 393 31.37 -13.99 41.51
N SER A 394 30.42 -13.08 41.27
CA SER A 394 30.62 -11.62 41.06
C SER A 394 29.30 -11.06 40.52
N GLU A 395 28.38 -10.57 41.36
CA GLU A 395 28.38 -9.23 41.95
C GLU A 395 28.55 -8.09 40.94
N SER A 396 27.41 -7.47 40.61
CA SER A 396 27.32 -6.00 40.56
C SER A 396 25.90 -5.59 40.97
N GLY A 397 25.74 -5.26 42.27
CA GLY A 397 24.68 -4.36 42.74
C GLY A 397 24.90 -2.94 42.19
N GLU A 398 24.14 -1.88 42.45
CA GLU A 398 23.14 -1.43 43.43
C GLU A 398 22.38 -0.29 42.69
N GLY A 399 21.23 0.27 43.09
CA GLY A 399 20.47 0.27 44.34
C GLY A 399 19.03 0.71 44.03
N CYS A 400 18.04 0.27 44.80
CA CYS A 400 17.65 0.78 46.12
C CYS A 400 17.17 2.24 46.07
N SER A 401 15.85 2.44 46.17
CA SER A 401 15.24 3.45 47.06
C SER A 401 13.73 3.23 47.15
N THR A 402 13.36 2.50 48.19
CA THR A 402 12.11 2.64 48.95
C THR A 402 12.20 3.90 49.80
N GLU A 403 11.19 4.76 49.76
CA GLU A 403 10.78 5.66 50.85
C GLU A 403 9.25 5.78 50.74
N LEU A 404 8.51 5.17 51.68
CA LEU A 404 7.96 5.75 52.92
C LEU A 404 6.57 6.37 52.71
#